data_AF-A0A4U9HFF5-F1
#
_entry.id   AF-A0A4U9HFF5-F1
#
_cell.length_a   1.000
_cell.length_b   1.000
_cell.length_c   1.000
_cell.angle_alpha   90.00
_cell.angle_beta   90.00
_cell.angle_gamma   90.00
#
_symmetry.space_group_name_H-M   'P 1'
#
loop_
_entity.id
_entity.type
_entity.pdbx_description
1 polymer ?
#
loop_
_entity_poly.entity_id
_entity_poly.type
_entity_poly.pdbx_seq_one_letter_code
_entity_poly.pdbx_strand_id
1 'polypeptide(L)' 'MVGIGYLNQLNGAFYAAIAAAGVLFIYQQKLIANREREACFKAFLNNNYVGLVLFLGLAVSYWA' A
#
# COMPACT_ATOMS: atom_id res chain seq x y z
N MET A 1 7.96 6.63 -2.53
CA MET A 1 8.30 5.22 -2.21
C MET A 1 9.25 4.60 -3.24
N VAL A 2 8.95 4.61 -4.55
CA VAL A 2 9.84 4.05 -5.59
C VAL A 2 11.28 4.63 -5.53
N GLY A 3 11.42 5.95 -5.39
CA GLY A 3 12.74 6.59 -5.26
C GLY A 3 13.51 6.18 -4.00
N ILE A 4 12.81 5.95 -2.88
CA ILE A 4 13.43 5.43 -1.64
C ILE A 4 13.94 4.00 -1.87
N GLY A 5 13.15 3.19 -2.57
CA GLY A 5 13.53 1.83 -2.98
C GLY A 5 14.79 1.81 -3.82
N TYR A 6 14.86 2.70 -4.81
CA TYR A 6 16.03 2.83 -5.69
C TYR A 6 17.29 3.28 -4.93
N LEU A 7 17.17 4.31 -4.08
CA LEU A 7 18.29 4.82 -3.28
C LEU A 7 18.87 3.78 -2.31
N ASN A 8 18.01 2.91 -1.76
CA ASN A 8 18.41 1.85 -0.83
C ASN A 8 18.70 0.52 -1.53
N GLN A 9 18.67 0.46 -2.87
CA GLN A 9 18.86 -0.76 -3.67
C GLN A 9 17.98 -1.93 -3.19
N LEU A 10 16.74 -1.65 -2.80
CA LEU A 10 15.80 -2.67 -2.31
C LEU A 10 15.39 -3.61 -3.45
N ASN A 11 15.22 -4.89 -3.12
CA ASN A 11 14.88 -5.94 -4.10
C ASN A 11 13.44 -5.79 -4.64
N GLY A 12 13.10 -6.56 -5.68
CA GLY A 12 11.79 -6.62 -6.34
C GLY A 12 10.60 -6.83 -5.41
N ALA A 13 10.80 -7.44 -4.24
CA ALA A 13 9.76 -7.60 -3.21
C ALA A 13 9.19 -6.26 -2.73
N PHE A 14 10.01 -5.22 -2.56
CA PHE A 14 9.56 -3.88 -2.17
C PHE A 14 8.72 -3.25 -3.28
N TYR A 15 9.12 -3.42 -4.55
CA TYR A 15 8.36 -2.90 -5.68
C TYR A 15 7.02 -3.63 -5.86
N ALA A 16 6.96 -4.93 -5.60
CA ALA A 16 5.71 -5.70 -5.57
C ALA A 16 4.77 -5.19 -4.46
N ALA A 17 5.30 -4.87 -3.28
CA ALA A 17 4.52 -4.28 -2.20
C ALA A 17 3.99 -2.88 -2.55
N ILE A 18 4.77 -2.04 -3.25
CA ILE A 18 4.30 -0.75 -3.78
C ILE A 18 3.14 -0.96 -4.77
N ALA A 19 3.27 -1.94 -5.67
CA ALA A 19 2.20 -2.25 -6.63
C ALA A 19 0.92 -2.69 -5.92
N ALA A 20 1.03 -3.57 -4.92
CA ALA A 20 -0.10 -4.03 -4.11
C ALA A 20 -0.76 -2.88 -3.32
N ALA A 21 0.04 -1.97 -2.74
CA ALA A 21 -0.47 -0.74 -2.13
C ALA A 21 -1.25 0.13 -3.13
N GLY A 22 -0.79 0.23 -4.38
CA GLY A 22 -1.51 0.91 -5.45
C GLY A 22 -2.88 0.30 -5.74
N VAL A 23 -2.99 -1.04 -5.78
CA VAL A 23 -4.27 -1.74 -5.96
C VAL A 23 -5.23 -1.46 -4.80
N LEU A 24 -4.73 -1.44 -3.56
CA LEU A 24 -5.52 -1.09 -2.37
C LEU A 24 -6.07 0.34 -2.45
N PHE A 25 -5.27 1.30 -2.95
CA PHE A 25 -5.74 2.67 -3.16
C PHE A 25 -6.79 2.77 -4.25
N ILE A 26 -6.69 2.01 -5.34
CA ILE A 26 -7.75 1.96 -6.36
C ILE A 26 -9.07 1.47 -5.75
N TYR A 27 -9.00 0.43 -4.90
CA TYR A 27 -10.18 -0.08 -4.19
C TYR A 27 -10.78 0.97 -3.24
N GLN A 28 -9.93 1.67 -2.47
CA GLN A 28 -10.37 2.77 -1.62
C GLN A 28 -11.01 3.90 -2.44
N GLN A 29 -10.42 4.28 -3.57
CA GLN A 29 -10.97 5.34 -4.42
C GLN A 29 -12.37 4.99 -4.94
N LYS A 30 -12.62 3.72 -5.27
CA LYS A 30 -13.96 3.22 -5.65
C LYS A 30 -14.96 3.32 -4.49
N LEU A 31 -14.54 3.02 -3.26
CA LEU A 31 -15.38 3.14 -2.06
C LEU A 31 -15.76 4.60 -1.76
N ILE A 32 -14.81 5.52 -1.91
CA ILE A 32 -15.00 6.94 -1.56
C ILE A 32 -15.75 7.70 -2.66
N ALA A 33 -15.85 7.15 -3.88
CA ALA A 33 -16.48 7.80 -5.03
C ALA A 33 -17.93 8.26 -4.78
N ASN A 34 -18.73 7.43 -4.08
CA ASN A 34 -20.12 7.74 -3.76
C ASN A 34 -20.27 8.61 -2.48
N ARG A 35 -19.18 8.93 -1.79
CA ARG A 35 -19.12 9.77 -0.57
C ARG A 35 -20.07 9.34 0.56
N GLU A 36 -20.46 8.07 0.59
CA GLU A 36 -21.25 7.52 1.70
C GLU A 36 -20.39 7.40 2.96
N ARG A 37 -20.93 7.83 4.11
CA ARG A 37 -20.20 7.84 5.39
C ARG A 37 -19.62 6.46 5.73
N GLU A 38 -20.40 5.40 5.58
CA GLU A 38 -19.98 4.05 5.90
C GLU A 38 -18.84 3.56 5.00
N ALA A 39 -18.94 3.82 3.69
CA ALA A 39 -17.91 3.44 2.73
C ALA A 39 -16.61 4.22 2.95
N CYS A 40 -16.69 5.52 3.29
CA CYS A 40 -15.54 6.33 3.66
C CYS A 40 -14.85 5.81 4.94
N PHE A 41 -15.63 5.44 5.96
CA PHE A 41 -15.07 4.88 7.20
C PHE A 41 -14.42 3.51 6.96
N LYS A 42 -15.02 2.69 6.10
CA LYS A 42 -14.42 1.43 5.64
C LYS A 42 -13.12 1.65 4.87
N ALA A 43 -13.06 2.64 3.98
CA ALA A 43 -11.84 3.00 3.27
C ALA A 43 -10.74 3.49 4.22
N PHE A 44 -11.11 4.26 5.25
CA PHE A 44 -10.20 4.70 6.32
C PHE A 44 -9.61 3.51 7.10
N LEU A 45 -10.44 2.56 7.54
CA LEU A 45 -9.96 1.34 8.20
C LEU A 45 -9.08 0.50 7.28
N ASN A 46 -9.43 0.42 6.00
CA ASN A 46 -8.68 -0.34 5.01
C ASN A 46 -7.29 0.25 4.73
N ASN A 47 -7.06 1.52 5.08
CA ASN A 47 -5.75 2.15 4.96
C ASN A 47 -4.68 1.50 5.86
N ASN A 48 -5.09 0.82 6.95
CA ASN A 48 -4.16 0.05 7.78
C ASN A 48 -3.46 -1.08 7.00
N TYR A 49 -4.17 -1.70 6.04
CA TYR A 49 -3.58 -2.74 5.19
C TYR A 49 -2.52 -2.20 4.23
N VAL A 50 -2.63 -0.94 3.80
CA VAL A 50 -1.59 -0.30 2.99
C VAL A 50 -0.29 -0.21 3.79
N GLY A 51 -0.37 0.26 5.04
CA GLY A 51 0.77 0.29 5.96
C GLY A 51 1.37 -1.10 6.19
N LEU A 52 0.53 -2.10 6.44
CA LEU A 52 0.96 -3.49 6.62
C LEU A 52 1.69 -4.04 5.39
N VAL A 53 1.14 -3.85 4.19
CA VAL A 53 1.74 -4.35 2.93
C VAL A 53 3.09 -3.70 2.67
N LEU A 54 3.21 -2.38 2.86
CA LEU A 54 4.48 -1.68 2.71
C LEU A 54 5.51 -2.10 3.76
N PHE A 55 5.08 -2.30 5.01
CA PHE A 55 5.94 -2.79 6.09
C PHE A 55 6.47 -4.20 5.79
N LEU A 56 5.60 -5.13 5.38
CA LEU A 56 6.01 -6.48 4.99
C LEU A 56 6.93 -6.46 3.78
N GLY A 57 6.64 -5.64 2.76
CA GLY A 57 7.51 -5.47 1.60
C GLY A 57 8.91 -4.99 1.96
N LEU A 58 9.01 -4.03 2.89
CA LEU A 58 10.29 -3.58 3.44
C LEU A 58 10.98 -4.68 4.24
N ALA A 59 10.28 -5.31 5.19
CA ALA A 59 10.83 -6.36 6.04
C ALA A 59 11.38 -7.52 5.22
N VAL A 60 10.64 -7.99 4.21
CA VAL A 60 11.08 -9.04 3.28
C VAL A 60 12.28 -8.57 2.46
N SER A 61 12.29 -7.32 1.99
CA SER A 61 13.41 -6.81 1.18
C SER A 61 14.68 -6.55 1.96
N TYR A 62 14.59 -6.35 3.28
CA TYR A 62 15.76 -6.26 4.17
C TYR A 62 16.23 -7.63 4.67
N TRP A 63 15.33 -8.62 4.70
CA TRP A 63 15.68 -9.99 5.10
C TRP A 63 16.28 -10.80 3.93
N ALA A 64 15.83 -10.54 2.70
CA ALA A 64 16.28 -11.19 1.47
C ALA A 64 17.54 -10.56 0.90
#